data_AF-A0A8J2LW24-F1
#
_entry.id   AF-A0A8J2LW24-F1
#
_cell.length_a   1.000
_cell.length_b   1.000
_cell.length_c   1.000
_cell.angle_alpha   90.00
_cell.angle_beta   90.00
_cell.angle_gamma   90.00
#
_symmetry.space_group_name_H-M   'P 1'
#
loop_
_entity.id
_entity.type
_entity.pdbx_description
1 polymer ?
#
loop_
_entity_poly.entity_id
_entity_poly.type
_entity_poly.pdbx_seq_one_letter_code
_entity_poly.pdbx_strand_id
1 'polypeptide(L)' 'ITRSLNWILRRHPQYLMLHGMLALGTSMAAVYGLRVAVKEPEITWNHHTNLEPWNEYANKQYKFLSAGRDYSAGCPAPKY' A
#
# COMPACT_ATOMS: atom_id res chain seq x y z
N ILE A 1 3.69 24.11 20.42
CA ILE A 1 2.79 23.50 19.42
C ILE A 1 1.92 22.41 20.04
N THR A 2 2.51 21.38 20.67
CA THR A 2 1.75 20.26 21.27
C THR A 2 0.78 20.67 22.39
N ARG A 3 1.13 21.70 23.17
CA ARG A 3 0.34 22.15 24.33
C ARG A 3 -0.92 22.94 23.95
N SER A 4 -0.92 23.70 22.85
CA SER A 4 -2.12 24.42 22.38
C SER A 4 -3.07 23.49 21.61
N LEU A 5 -2.54 22.51 20.88
CA LEU A 5 -3.35 21.54 20.15
C LEU A 5 -4.21 20.68 21.09
N ASN A 6 -3.62 20.19 22.18
CA ASN A 6 -4.33 19.40 23.19
C ASN A 6 -5.47 20.22 23.84
N TRP A 7 -5.24 21.50 24.09
CA TRP A 7 -6.27 22.40 24.64
C TRP A 7 -7.47 22.56 23.68
N ILE A 8 -7.22 22.77 22.39
CA ILE A 8 -8.26 22.93 21.36
C ILE A 8 -9.08 21.64 21.20
N LEU A 9 -8.41 20.47 21.14
CA LEU A 9 -9.06 19.17 20.96
C LEU A 9 -10.00 18.81 22.13
N ARG A 10 -9.66 19.22 23.36
CA ARG A 10 -10.53 19.00 24.54
C ARG A 10 -11.72 19.95 24.60
N ARG A 11 -11.60 21.15 24.03
CA ARG A 11 -12.66 22.19 24.08
C ARG A 11 -13.74 21.98 23.01
N HIS A 12 -13.39 21.32 21.91
CA HIS A 12 -14.24 21.21 20.72
C HIS A 12 -14.18 19.79 20.12
N PRO A 13 -15.14 18.92 20.46
CA PRO A 13 -15.11 17.51 20.06
C PRO A 13 -15.21 17.30 18.54
N GLN A 14 -15.76 18.24 17.79
CA GLN A 14 -15.86 18.18 16.33
C GLN A 14 -14.50 18.10 15.62
N TYR A 15 -13.43 18.67 16.20
CA TYR A 15 -12.10 18.59 15.58
C TYR A 15 -11.48 17.21 15.71
N LEU A 16 -11.92 16.39 16.67
CA LEU A 16 -11.43 15.02 16.81
C LEU A 16 -11.76 14.19 15.56
N MET A 17 -12.99 14.29 15.06
CA MET A 17 -13.42 13.55 13.87
C MET A 17 -12.67 14.02 12.60
N LEU A 18 -12.49 15.34 12.45
CA LEU A 18 -11.73 15.89 11.33
C LEU A 18 -10.28 15.40 11.30
N HIS A 19 -9.59 15.47 12.44
CA HIS A 19 -8.21 14.99 12.55
C HIS A 19 -8.13 13.47 12.43
N GLY A 20 -9.16 12.74 12.91
CA GLY A 20 -9.28 11.30 12.73
C GLY A 20 -9.38 10.88 11.27
N MET A 21 -10.23 11.52 10.48
CA MET A 21 -10.34 11.25 9.03
C MET A 21 -9.06 11.61 8.28
N LEU A 22 -8.40 12.71 8.65
CA LEU A 22 -7.12 13.11 8.06
C LEU A 22 -6.01 12.09 8.38
N ALA A 23 -5.92 11.64 9.63
CA ALA A 23 -4.95 10.63 10.04
C ALA A 23 -5.23 9.28 9.36
N LEU A 24 -6.51 8.90 9.23
CA LEU A 24 -6.91 7.68 8.53
C LEU A 24 -6.59 7.77 7.03
N GLY A 25 -6.89 8.89 6.37
CA GLY A 25 -6.58 9.08 4.95
C GLY A 25 -5.07 9.06 4.66
N THR A 26 -4.28 9.77 5.47
CA THR A 26 -2.82 9.81 5.30
C THR A 26 -2.16 8.47 5.61
N SER A 27 -2.58 7.78 6.67
CA SER A 27 -2.08 6.43 6.98
C SER A 27 -2.44 5.42 5.89
N MET A 28 -3.67 5.44 5.37
CA MET A 28 -4.08 4.53 4.30
C MET A 28 -3.30 4.78 2.99
N ALA A 29 -3.06 6.04 2.65
CA ALA A 29 -2.23 6.40 1.50
C ALA A 29 -0.77 5.94 1.67
N ALA A 30 -0.19 6.13 2.86
CA ALA A 30 1.18 5.70 3.14
C ALA A 30 1.33 4.17 3.09
N VAL A 31 0.38 3.44 3.69
CA VAL A 31 0.37 1.97 3.67
C VAL A 31 0.22 1.44 2.25
N TYR A 32 -0.66 2.04 1.45
CA TYR A 32 -0.84 1.62 0.05
C TYR A 32 0.42 1.91 -0.78
N GLY A 33 1.02 3.09 -0.62
CA GLY A 33 2.28 3.45 -1.29
C GLY A 33 3.43 2.50 -0.94
N LEU A 34 3.59 2.17 0.35
CA LEU A 34 4.60 1.20 0.79
C LEU A 34 4.34 -0.19 0.21
N ARG A 35 3.08 -0.61 0.15
CA ARG A 35 2.69 -1.88 -0.47
C ARG A 35 3.04 -1.91 -1.97
N VAL A 36 2.77 -0.84 -2.71
CA VAL A 36 3.13 -0.74 -4.13
C VAL A 36 4.64 -0.80 -4.28
N ALA A 37 5.37 0.01 -3.51
CA ALA A 37 6.83 0.03 -3.57
C ALA A 37 7.47 -1.36 -3.39
N VAL A 38 6.93 -2.22 -2.52
CA VAL A 38 7.52 -3.53 -2.22
C VAL A 38 7.02 -4.65 -3.14
N LYS A 39 5.77 -4.59 -3.64
CA LYS A 39 5.10 -5.73 -4.31
C LYS A 39 4.78 -5.50 -5.78
N GLU A 40 5.10 -4.34 -6.34
CA GLU A 40 4.86 -4.07 -7.77
C GLU A 40 5.91 -4.81 -8.63
N PRO A 41 5.51 -5.49 -9.72
CA PRO A 41 6.45 -6.20 -10.59
C PRO A 41 7.42 -5.29 -11.34
N GLU A 42 7.07 -4.01 -11.50
CA GLU A 42 7.92 -3.00 -12.15
C GLU A 42 9.02 -2.47 -11.23
N ILE A 43 8.88 -2.68 -9.92
CA ILE A 43 9.80 -2.15 -8.91
C ILE A 43 10.61 -3.31 -8.34
N THR A 44 11.90 -3.35 -8.69
CA THR A 44 12.85 -4.30 -8.09
C THR A 44 13.79 -3.59 -7.13
N TRP A 45 13.90 -4.10 -5.91
CA TRP A 45 14.91 -3.69 -4.93
C TRP A 45 16.17 -4.55 -5.01
N ASN A 46 16.15 -5.59 -5.84
CA ASN A 46 17.21 -6.57 -5.94
C ASN A 46 17.98 -6.38 -7.25
N HIS A 47 18.88 -5.40 -7.26
CA HIS A 47 19.67 -5.04 -8.44
C HIS A 47 20.86 -5.98 -8.71
N HIS A 48 21.25 -6.82 -7.75
CA HIS A 48 22.53 -7.56 -7.82
C HIS A 48 22.43 -9.07 -7.69
N THR A 49 21.39 -9.63 -7.04
CA THR A 49 21.34 -11.08 -6.76
C THR A 49 20.33 -11.84 -7.62
N ASN A 50 19.47 -11.15 -8.37
CA ASN A 50 18.52 -11.78 -9.30
C ASN A 50 18.91 -11.44 -10.75
N LEU A 51 19.36 -12.44 -11.51
CA LEU A 51 19.73 -12.29 -12.92
C LEU A 51 18.49 -12.13 -13.82
N GLU A 52 17.31 -12.53 -13.35
CA GLU A 52 16.05 -12.52 -14.11
C GLU A 52 14.93 -11.78 -13.35
N PRO A 53 15.06 -10.47 -13.11
CA PRO A 53 14.10 -9.69 -12.32
C PRO A 53 12.67 -9.72 -12.88
N TRP A 54 12.52 -9.85 -14.20
CA TRP A 54 11.21 -9.96 -14.87
C TRP A 54 10.47 -11.27 -14.54
N ASN A 55 11.16 -12.32 -14.08
CA ASN A 55 10.56 -13.62 -13.79
C ASN A 55 10.09 -13.76 -12.33
N GLU A 56 10.50 -12.83 -11.45
CA GLU A 56 10.26 -12.92 -10.00
C GLU A 56 8.78 -12.90 -9.61
N TYR A 57 7.95 -12.27 -10.46
CA TYR A 57 6.51 -12.13 -10.28
C TYR A 57 5.69 -12.98 -11.26
N ALA A 58 6.32 -13.88 -12.03
CA ALA A 58 5.62 -14.68 -13.04
C ALA A 58 4.49 -15.54 -12.46
N ASN A 59 4.71 -16.13 -11.27
CA ASN A 59 3.73 -16.98 -10.57
C ASN A 59 3.02 -16.25 -9.41
N LYS A 60 3.31 -14.96 -9.17
CA LYS A 60 2.79 -14.22 -8.02
C LYS A 60 1.63 -13.31 -8.44
N GLN A 61 0.57 -13.28 -7.62
CA GLN A 61 -0.50 -12.31 -7.77
C GLN A 61 -0.04 -10.94 -7.24
N TYR A 62 0.19 -9.98 -8.13
CA TYR A 62 0.56 -8.63 -7.73
C TYR A 62 -0.64 -7.70 -7.53
N LYS A 63 -1.85 -8.05 -7.99
CA LYS A 63 -3.05 -7.22 -7.79
C LYS A 63 -3.66 -7.44 -6.41
N PHE A 64 -3.89 -6.36 -5.67
CA PHE A 64 -4.50 -6.43 -4.34
C PHE A 64 -5.99 -6.75 -4.41
N LEU A 65 -6.69 -6.13 -5.35
CA LEU A 65 -8.11 -6.34 -5.61
C LEU A 65 -8.34 -6.37 -7.13
N SER A 66 -9.07 -7.38 -7.59
CA SER A 66 -9.53 -7.56 -8.95
C SER A 66 -10.98 -8.04 -8.86
N ALA A 67 -11.91 -7.23 -9.35
CA ALA A 67 -13.32 -7.63 -9.42
C ALA A 67 -13.45 -8.87 -10.34
N GLY A 68 -14.15 -9.90 -9.87
CA GLY A 68 -14.47 -11.09 -10.67
C GLY A 68 -13.34 -12.07 -10.95
N ARG A 69 -12.18 -11.97 -10.27
CA ARG A 69 -11.08 -12.93 -10.44
C ARG A 69 -11.10 -13.98 -9.32
N ASP A 70 -10.99 -15.24 -9.68
CA ASP A 70 -10.67 -16.32 -8.73
C ASP A 70 -9.17 -16.25 -8.40
N TYR A 71 -8.85 -16.11 -7.11
CA TYR A 71 -7.49 -15.99 -6.58
C TYR A 71 -6.83 -17.35 -6.33
N SER A 72 -7.57 -18.46 -6.51
CA SER A 72 -7.00 -19.81 -6.42
C SER A 72 -6.13 -20.15 -7.63
N ALA A 73 -6.43 -19.56 -8.78
CA ALA A 73 -5.65 -19.68 -9.99
C ALA A 73 -4.46 -18.70 -9.94
N GLY A 74 -3.24 -19.23 -9.96
CA GLY A 74 -2.02 -18.43 -10.08
C GLY A 74 -2.07 -17.50 -11.31
N CYS A 75 -1.23 -16.45 -11.31
CA CYS A 75 -1.13 -15.58 -12.47
C CYS A 75 -0.49 -16.34 -13.64
N PRO A 76 -1.17 -16.57 -14.78
CA PRO A 76 -0.52 -17.16 -15.92
C PRO A 76 0.31 -16.07 -16.61
N ALA A 77 1.59 -15.97 -16.26
CA ALA A 77 2.52 -15.22 -17.10
C ALA A 77 2.62 -15.92 -18.47
N PRO A 78 2.61 -15.17 -19.59
CA PRO A 78 2.86 -15.76 -20.90
C PRO A 78 4.26 -16.38 -20.89
N LYS A 79 4.33 -17.70 -21.15
CA LYS A 79 5.60 -18.41 -21.30
C LYS A 79 6.19 -18.03 -22.64
N TYR A 80 7.39 -17.45 -22.62
CA TYR A 80 8.23 -17.23 -23.79
C TYR A 80 9.20 -18.39 -23.98
#